data_AF-A0A7V9DAG5-F1
#
_entry.id   AF-A0A7V9DAG5-F1
#
_cell.length_a   1.000
_cell.length_b   1.000
_cell.length_c   1.000
_cell.angle_alpha   90.00
_cell.angle_beta   90.00
_cell.angle_gamma   90.00
#
_symmetry.space_group_name_H-M   'P 1'
#
loop_
_entity.id
_entity.type
_entity.pdbx_description
1 polymer ?
#
loop_
_entity_poly.entity_id
_entity_poly.type
_entity_poly.pdbx_seq_one_letter_code
_entity_poly.pdbx_strand_id
1 'polypeptide(L)'
;MKTPESMQEELSAWNDGSGIDLESWIGCLGSFSLAVGYASIFWPTFVNFEDYILREGFSVDSLKGFEEACSGDKRAIESVMNH
;
A
#
# COMPACT_ATOMS: atom_id res chain seq x y z
N MET A 1 -10.00 17.87 -9.19
CA MET A 1 -10.23 16.40 -9.09
C MET A 1 -11.68 16.12 -8.75
N LYS A 2 -12.24 14.94 -9.09
CA LYS A 2 -13.57 14.54 -8.57
C LYS A 2 -13.41 14.06 -7.13
N THR A 3 -14.17 14.64 -6.20
CA THR A 3 -14.18 14.22 -4.80
C THR A 3 -14.78 12.81 -4.66
N PRO A 4 -14.06 11.85 -4.05
CA PRO A 4 -14.62 10.54 -3.70
C PRO A 4 -15.76 10.69 -2.69
N GLU A 5 -16.78 9.83 -2.80
CA GLU A 5 -17.93 9.84 -1.87
C GLU A 5 -17.49 9.70 -0.41
N SER A 6 -16.49 8.85 -0.14
CA SER A 6 -15.91 8.63 1.19
C SER A 6 -15.25 9.86 1.82
N MET A 7 -14.96 10.91 1.05
CA MET A 7 -14.35 12.15 1.53
C MET A 7 -15.37 13.29 1.70
N GLN A 8 -16.60 13.12 1.24
CA GLN A 8 -17.57 14.23 1.17
C GLN A 8 -17.92 14.79 2.54
N GLU A 9 -18.16 13.91 3.52
CA GLU A 9 -18.51 14.32 4.89
C GLU A 9 -17.37 15.15 5.50
N GLU A 10 -16.15 14.63 5.47
CA GLU A 10 -14.97 15.32 6.00
C GLU A 10 -14.76 16.68 5.33
N LEU A 11 -14.72 16.72 4.00
CA LEU A 11 -14.47 17.96 3.26
C LEU A 11 -15.58 18.99 3.46
N SER A 12 -16.83 18.57 3.66
CA SER A 12 -17.95 19.48 3.93
C SER A 12 -17.89 20.15 5.30
N ALA A 13 -17.26 19.50 6.28
CA ALA A 13 -17.18 19.99 7.66
C ALA A 13 -16.15 21.12 7.85
N TRP A 14 -15.24 21.32 6.90
CA TRP A 14 -14.21 22.37 6.95
C TRP A 14 -14.79 23.77 6.86
N ASN A 15 -14.03 24.78 7.32
CA ASN A 15 -14.39 26.20 7.25
C ASN A 15 -15.79 26.50 7.84
N ASP A 16 -16.02 26.04 9.07
CA ASP A 16 -17.30 26.17 9.78
C ASP A 16 -18.50 25.60 8.99
N GLY A 17 -18.28 24.51 8.26
CA GLY A 17 -19.30 23.87 7.42
C GLY A 17 -19.47 24.49 6.04
N SER A 18 -18.65 25.48 5.64
CA SER A 18 -18.64 26.02 4.27
C SER A 18 -17.94 25.07 3.28
N GLY A 19 -17.20 24.11 3.80
CA GLY A 19 -16.49 23.09 3.06
C GLY A 19 -15.14 23.53 2.50
N ILE A 20 -14.44 22.59 1.90
CA ILE A 20 -13.18 22.77 1.17
C ILE A 20 -13.14 21.79 0.00
N ASP A 21 -12.51 22.17 -1.11
CA ASP A 21 -12.28 21.22 -2.20
C ASP A 21 -11.10 20.29 -1.87
N LEU A 22 -11.07 19.12 -2.52
CA LEU A 22 -10.08 18.09 -2.24
C LEU A 22 -8.63 18.55 -2.49
N GLU A 23 -8.40 19.39 -3.51
CA GLU A 23 -7.05 19.85 -3.86
C GLU A 23 -6.52 20.84 -2.83
N SER A 24 -7.37 21.81 -2.42
CA SER A 24 -7.06 22.72 -1.33
C SER A 24 -6.85 22.00 0.00
N TRP A 25 -7.67 20.99 0.32
CA TRP A 25 -7.50 20.16 1.53
C TRP A 25 -6.17 19.40 1.54
N ILE A 26 -5.77 18.80 0.40
CA ILE A 26 -4.44 18.21 0.23
C ILE A 26 -3.36 19.27 0.44
N GLY A 27 -3.55 20.49 -0.05
CA GLY A 27 -2.61 21.59 0.18
C GLY A 27 -2.45 21.97 1.66
N CYS A 28 -3.50 21.83 2.47
CA CYS A 28 -3.45 22.12 3.90
C CYS A 28 -2.84 21.00 4.74
N LEU A 29 -3.20 19.74 4.47
CA LEU A 29 -2.83 18.60 5.31
C LEU A 29 -1.75 17.70 4.72
N GLY A 30 -1.51 17.80 3.42
CA GLY A 30 -0.60 16.93 2.69
C GLY A 30 0.82 16.98 3.25
N SER A 31 1.43 15.81 3.35
CA SER A 31 2.83 15.65 3.74
C SER A 31 3.58 14.89 2.67
N PHE A 32 4.53 15.55 2.01
CA PHE A 32 5.34 14.93 0.96
C PHE A 32 6.10 13.71 1.48
N SER A 33 6.71 13.80 2.67
CA SER A 33 7.44 12.69 3.27
C SER A 33 6.55 11.47 3.52
N LEU A 34 5.32 11.69 3.99
CA LEU A 34 4.35 10.59 4.15
C LEU A 34 3.91 10.03 2.80
N ALA A 35 3.70 10.88 1.79
CA ALA A 35 3.36 10.42 0.44
C ALA A 35 4.46 9.50 -0.14
N VAL A 36 5.74 9.86 0.05
CA VAL A 36 6.87 9.01 -0.34
C VAL A 36 6.89 7.69 0.45
N GLY A 37 6.63 7.74 1.77
CA GLY A 37 6.53 6.54 2.60
C GLY A 37 5.43 5.60 2.11
N TYR A 38 4.22 6.11 1.88
CA TYR A 38 3.10 5.32 1.35
C TYR A 38 3.38 4.77 -0.06
N ALA A 39 4.08 5.53 -0.91
CA ALA A 39 4.47 5.05 -2.24
C ALA A 39 5.34 3.79 -2.17
N SER A 40 6.24 3.67 -1.18
CA SER A 40 7.04 2.45 -0.99
C SER A 40 6.22 1.21 -0.59
N ILE A 41 5.02 1.41 -0.01
CA ILE A 41 4.11 0.33 0.37
C ILE A 41 3.21 -0.05 -0.82
N PHE A 42 2.67 0.94 -1.53
CA PHE A 42 1.76 0.71 -2.66
C PHE A 42 2.49 0.30 -3.95
N TRP A 43 3.78 0.62 -4.05
CA TRP A 43 4.61 0.30 -5.20
C TRP A 43 5.90 -0.42 -4.78
N PRO A 44 5.77 -1.64 -4.24
CA PRO A 44 6.94 -2.40 -3.80
C PRO A 44 7.78 -2.84 -5.02
N THR A 45 9.10 -2.88 -4.85
CA THR A 45 9.98 -3.54 -5.80
C THR A 45 9.79 -5.05 -5.71
N PHE A 46 9.69 -5.74 -6.83
CA PHE A 46 9.67 -7.20 -6.89
C PHE A 46 10.98 -7.72 -7.50
N VAL A 47 11.45 -8.85 -6.98
CA VAL A 47 12.65 -9.55 -7.43
C VAL A 47 12.30 -10.99 -7.80
N ASN A 48 13.01 -11.53 -8.78
CA ASN A 48 12.95 -12.96 -9.10
C ASN A 48 13.98 -13.70 -8.24
N PHE A 49 13.53 -14.71 -7.48
CA PHE A 49 14.37 -15.57 -6.67
C PHE A 49 13.91 -17.02 -6.79
N GLU A 50 14.76 -17.92 -7.30
CA GLU A 50 14.50 -19.38 -7.36
C GLU A 50 13.10 -19.74 -7.92
N ASP A 51 12.71 -19.07 -9.00
CA ASP A 51 11.40 -19.19 -9.67
C ASP A 51 10.20 -18.59 -8.93
N TYR A 52 10.42 -17.76 -7.91
CA TYR A 52 9.40 -16.94 -7.25
C TYR A 52 9.54 -15.46 -7.62
N ILE A 53 8.41 -14.76 -7.69
CA ILE A 53 8.36 -13.29 -7.73
C ILE A 53 8.00 -12.80 -6.32
N LEU A 54 8.99 -12.27 -5.62
CA LEU A 54 8.85 -11.84 -4.21
C LEU A 54 9.14 -10.35 -4.05
N ARG A 55 8.53 -9.70 -3.06
CA ARG A 55 8.89 -8.33 -2.68
C ARG A 55 10.36 -8.26 -2.27
N GLU A 56 11.05 -7.22 -2.74
CA GLU A 56 12.44 -6.94 -2.36
C GLU A 56 12.56 -6.80 -0.84
N GLY A 57 13.58 -7.43 -0.25
CA GLY A 57 13.75 -7.49 1.21
C GLY A 57 13.01 -8.64 1.91
N PHE A 58 12.46 -9.61 1.16
CA PHE A 58 11.90 -10.83 1.76
C PHE A 58 12.94 -11.61 2.57
N SER A 59 12.46 -12.42 3.52
CA SER A 59 13.29 -13.31 4.33
C SER A 59 13.35 -14.71 3.72
N VAL A 60 14.55 -15.21 3.45
CA VAL A 60 14.79 -16.59 2.97
C VAL A 60 14.31 -17.62 4.01
N ASP A 61 14.46 -17.33 5.30
CA ASP A 61 13.98 -18.22 6.36
C ASP A 61 12.45 -18.28 6.38
N SER A 62 11.77 -17.17 6.10
CA SER A 62 10.31 -17.15 5.95
C SER A 62 9.87 -17.93 4.71
N LEU A 63 10.56 -17.75 3.58
CA LEU A 63 10.27 -18.52 2.36
C LEU A 63 10.31 -20.02 2.62
N LYS A 64 11.37 -20.52 3.25
CA LYS A 64 11.50 -21.96 3.61
C LYS A 64 10.38 -22.43 4.52
N GLY A 65 10.04 -21.65 5.55
CA GLY A 65 8.92 -21.97 6.43
C GLY A 65 7.58 -22.07 5.70
N PHE A 66 7.35 -21.21 4.70
CA PHE A 66 6.14 -21.27 3.88
C PHE A 66 6.18 -22.39 2.84
N GLU A 67 7.34 -22.73 2.28
CA GLU A 67 7.48 -23.91 1.41
C GLU A 67 7.05 -25.19 2.12
N GLU A 68 7.46 -25.36 3.38
CA GLU A 68 7.06 -26.47 4.24
C GLU A 68 5.55 -26.42 4.54
N ALA A 69 5.02 -25.26 4.94
CA ALA A 69 3.62 -25.11 5.33
C ALA A 69 2.63 -25.25 4.16
N CYS A 70 3.02 -24.79 2.97
CA CYS A 70 2.19 -24.79 1.77
C CYS A 70 2.41 -26.01 0.87
N SER A 71 3.21 -27.00 1.29
CA SER A 71 3.53 -28.19 0.49
C SER A 71 4.06 -27.86 -0.91
N GLY A 72 4.81 -26.75 -1.04
CA GLY A 72 5.35 -26.28 -2.31
C GLY A 72 4.36 -25.61 -3.26
N ASP A 73 3.12 -25.28 -2.85
CA ASP A 73 2.22 -24.47 -3.68
C ASP A 73 2.77 -23.04 -3.83
N LYS A 74 3.44 -22.79 -4.97
CA LYS A 74 4.08 -21.51 -5.27
C LYS A 74 3.11 -20.33 -5.23
N ARG A 75 1.86 -20.51 -5.66
CA ARG A 75 0.87 -19.41 -5.67
C ARG A 75 0.47 -19.02 -4.25
N ALA A 76 0.30 -20.01 -3.38
CA ALA A 76 0.00 -19.77 -1.97
C ALA A 76 1.19 -19.06 -1.29
N ILE A 77 2.41 -19.51 -1.55
CA ILE A 77 3.64 -18.94 -0.99
C ILE A 77 3.82 -17.48 -1.43
N GLU A 78 3.72 -17.18 -2.73
CA GLU A 78 3.82 -15.81 -3.25
C GLU A 78 2.71 -14.92 -2.70
N SER A 79 1.48 -15.43 -2.56
CA SER A 79 0.36 -14.66 -2.01
C SER A 79 0.60 -14.23 -0.56
N VAL A 80 1.25 -15.07 0.26
CA VAL A 80 1.55 -14.74 1.65
C VAL A 80 2.78 -13.86 1.75
N MET A 81 3.80 -14.14 0.95
CA MET A 81 5.07 -13.41 0.99
C MET A 81 5.01 -12.00 0.38
N ASN A 82 4.01 -11.75 -0.48
CA ASN A 82 3.79 -10.45 -1.12
C ASN A 82 2.62 -9.66 -0.52
N HIS A 83 2.10 -10.05 0.64
CA HIS A 83 1.10 -9.27 1.36
C HIS A 83 1.75 -8.08 2.08
#